data_AF-A0A7S1H7H4-F1
#
_entry.id   AF-A0A7S1H7H4-F1
#
_cell.length_a   1.000
_cell.length_b   1.000
_cell.length_c   1.000
_cell.angle_alpha   90.00
_cell.angle_beta   90.00
_cell.angle_gamma   90.00
#
_symmetry.space_group_name_H-M   'P 1'
#
loop_
_entity.id
_entity.type
_entity.pdbx_description
1 polymer ?
#
loop_
_entity_poly.entity_id
_entity_poly.type
_entity_poly.pdbx_seq_one_letter_code
_entity_poly.pdbx_strand_id
1 'polypeptide(L)'
;KLQRGNVNYELSYGCAGIVDYLTDVGTELGAVGDARARMQTAFDAFAQHEDALAEQVLSWLRDRPGVRIIGLSSAATGARVPTISFVAAGLMSEAIVRRVDAHGIGIRFGDFYARRL
;
A
#
# COMPACT_ATOMS: atom_id res chain seq x y z
N LYS A 1 2.37 -40.10 -5.38
CA LYS A 1 2.21 -39.42 -6.68
C LYS A 1 1.61 -38.05 -6.42
N LEU A 2 2.40 -36.98 -6.50
CA LEU A 2 1.94 -35.61 -6.26
C LEU A 2 1.31 -35.09 -7.57
N GLN A 3 -0.02 -35.07 -7.68
CA GLN A 3 -0.67 -34.33 -8.75
C GLN A 3 -0.65 -32.85 -8.35
N ARG A 4 0.07 -32.01 -9.10
CA ARG A 4 -0.11 -30.56 -8.98
C ARG A 4 -1.57 -30.27 -9.33
N GLY A 5 -2.31 -29.66 -8.39
CA GLY A 5 -3.70 -29.28 -8.60
C GLY A 5 -3.87 -28.52 -9.91
N ASN A 6 -4.98 -28.77 -10.60
CA ASN A 6 -5.30 -28.14 -11.87
C ASN A 6 -5.26 -26.61 -11.73
N VAL A 7 -4.88 -25.90 -12.79
CA VAL A 7 -4.84 -24.42 -12.76
C VAL A 7 -6.24 -23.87 -12.47
N ASN A 8 -6.34 -22.90 -11.57
CA ASN A 8 -7.61 -22.21 -11.29
C ASN A 8 -7.95 -21.30 -12.47
N TYR A 9 -8.59 -21.86 -13.50
CA TYR A 9 -8.92 -21.16 -14.74
C TYR A 9 -9.69 -19.86 -14.51
N GLU A 10 -10.62 -19.84 -13.56
CA GLU A 10 -11.41 -18.66 -13.21
C GLU A 10 -10.54 -17.52 -12.63
N LEU A 11 -9.59 -17.86 -11.75
CA LEU A 11 -8.64 -16.90 -11.19
C LEU A 11 -7.71 -16.35 -12.28
N SER A 12 -7.21 -17.24 -13.16
CA SER A 12 -6.34 -16.84 -14.27
C SER A 12 -7.05 -15.94 -15.28
N TYR A 13 -8.33 -16.18 -15.54
CA TYR A 13 -9.13 -15.32 -16.42
C TYR A 13 -9.45 -13.97 -15.76
N GLY A 14 -9.75 -13.97 -14.46
CA GLY A 14 -9.95 -12.72 -13.70
C GLY A 14 -8.74 -11.78 -13.71
N CYS A 15 -7.52 -12.32 -13.79
CA CYS A 15 -6.31 -11.51 -13.92
C CYS A 15 -6.22 -10.72 -15.23
N ALA A 16 -6.92 -11.13 -16.30
CA ALA A 16 -6.92 -10.39 -17.57
C ALA A 16 -7.56 -9.00 -17.41
N GLY A 17 -8.63 -8.89 -16.60
CA GLY A 17 -9.32 -7.62 -16.36
C GLY A 17 -8.46 -6.58 -15.64
N ILE A 18 -7.37 -6.98 -14.98
CA ILE A 18 -6.40 -6.04 -14.36
C ILE A 18 -5.69 -5.25 -15.46
N VAL A 19 -5.31 -5.91 -16.56
CA VAL A 19 -4.62 -5.26 -17.68
C VAL A 19 -5.54 -4.28 -18.39
N ASP A 20 -6.80 -4.66 -18.61
CA ASP A 20 -7.81 -3.80 -19.22
C ASP A 20 -8.04 -2.55 -18.35
N TYR A 21 -8.27 -2.74 -17.04
CA TYR A 21 -8.44 -1.64 -16.09
C TYR A 21 -7.25 -0.66 -16.11
N LEU A 22 -6.01 -1.15 -16.03
CA LEU A 22 -4.83 -0.29 -16.01
C LEU A 22 -4.63 0.45 -17.34
N THR A 23 -4.97 -0.18 -18.46
CA THR A 23 -4.89 0.43 -19.79
C THR A 23 -5.94 1.53 -19.95
N ASP A 24 -7.16 1.29 -19.47
CA ASP A 24 -8.25 2.26 -19.48
C ASP A 24 -7.92 3.47 -18.61
N VAL A 25 -7.46 3.27 -17.38
CA VAL A 25 -7.00 4.35 -16.49
C VAL A 25 -5.88 5.16 -17.14
N GLY A 26 -4.89 4.49 -17.73
CA GLY A 26 -3.81 5.17 -18.46
C GLY A 26 -4.33 6.01 -19.63
N THR A 27 -5.34 5.51 -20.35
CA THR A 27 -5.99 6.23 -21.45
C THR A 27 -6.77 7.45 -20.95
N GLU A 28 -7.52 7.33 -19.84
CA GLU A 28 -8.24 8.44 -19.20
C GLU A 28 -7.30 9.54 -18.71
N LEU A 29 -6.11 9.17 -18.24
CA LEU A 29 -5.04 10.09 -17.86
C LEU A 29 -4.34 10.75 -19.08
N GLY A 30 -4.76 10.41 -20.30
CA GLY A 30 -4.24 10.99 -21.54
C GLY A 30 -2.97 10.33 -22.07
N ALA A 31 -2.61 9.13 -21.60
CA ALA A 31 -1.44 8.42 -22.10
C ALA A 31 -1.62 8.00 -23.57
N VAL A 32 -0.57 8.22 -24.36
CA VAL A 32 -0.50 7.81 -25.77
C VAL A 32 0.60 6.77 -25.92
N GLY A 33 0.34 5.71 -26.69
CA GLY A 33 1.31 4.64 -26.92
C GLY A 33 0.68 3.25 -26.84
N ASP A 34 1.56 2.25 -26.71
CA ASP A 34 1.19 0.86 -26.53
C ASP A 34 0.55 0.60 -25.14
N ALA A 35 -0.02 -0.59 -24.96
CA ALA A 35 -0.65 -0.96 -23.69
C ALA A 35 0.31 -0.82 -22.50
N ARG A 36 1.59 -1.13 -22.71
CA ARG A 36 2.62 -1.01 -21.67
C ARG A 36 2.82 0.43 -21.23
N ALA A 37 2.93 1.37 -22.17
CA ALA A 37 3.08 2.79 -21.86
C ALA A 37 1.87 3.31 -21.06
N ARG A 38 0.65 2.94 -21.46
CA ARG A 38 -0.58 3.34 -20.76
C ARG A 38 -0.63 2.78 -19.34
N MET A 39 -0.32 1.49 -19.15
CA MET A 39 -0.23 0.89 -17.83
C MET A 39 0.83 1.56 -16.97
N GLN A 40 2.00 1.88 -17.54
CA GLN A 40 3.05 2.58 -16.80
C GLN A 40 2.58 3.95 -16.31
N THR A 41 1.89 4.73 -17.15
CA THR A 41 1.31 6.01 -16.74
C THR A 41 0.31 5.85 -15.60
N ALA A 42 -0.55 4.82 -15.64
CA ALA A 42 -1.45 4.52 -14.54
C ALA A 42 -0.70 4.20 -13.23
N PHE A 43 0.34 3.36 -13.31
CA PHE A 43 1.18 3.04 -12.15
C PHE A 43 1.90 4.27 -11.57
N ASP A 44 2.44 5.13 -12.43
CA ASP A 44 3.13 6.34 -11.99
C ASP A 44 2.16 7.31 -11.30
N ALA A 45 0.93 7.43 -11.83
CA ALA A 45 -0.12 8.25 -11.21
C ALA A 45 -0.57 7.67 -9.86
N PHE A 46 -0.71 6.35 -9.74
CA PHE A 46 -1.03 5.69 -8.47
C PHE A 46 0.08 5.90 -7.45
N ALA A 47 1.35 5.72 -7.84
CA ALA A 47 2.49 5.93 -6.95
C ALA A 47 2.53 7.38 -6.42
N GLN A 48 2.32 8.38 -7.28
CA GLN A 48 2.25 9.79 -6.86
C GLN A 48 1.11 10.04 -5.88
N HIS A 49 -0.07 9.44 -6.11
CA HIS A 49 -1.21 9.58 -5.23
C HIS A 49 -0.97 8.92 -3.87
N GLU A 50 -0.42 7.72 -3.87
CA GLU A 50 -0.06 6.96 -2.66
C GLU A 50 1.00 7.69 -1.84
N ASP A 51 2.03 8.27 -2.49
CA ASP A 51 3.06 9.07 -1.82
C ASP A 51 2.47 10.32 -1.15
N ALA A 52 1.53 11.01 -1.82
CA ALA A 52 0.86 12.18 -1.26
C ALA A 52 0.01 11.83 -0.03
N LEU A 53 -0.71 10.70 -0.05
CA LEU A 53 -1.46 10.20 1.10
C LEU A 53 -0.54 9.76 2.24
N ALA A 54 0.55 9.07 1.91
CA ALA A 54 1.53 8.63 2.89
C ALA A 54 2.20 9.81 3.59
N GLU A 55 2.57 10.87 2.87
CA GLU A 55 3.18 12.07 3.45
C GLU A 55 2.21 12.81 4.38
N GLN A 56 0.90 12.85 4.08
CA GLN A 56 -0.10 13.42 5.00
C GLN A 56 -0.10 12.71 6.35
N VAL A 57 -0.10 11.38 6.34
CA VAL A 57 -0.05 10.57 7.57
C VAL A 57 1.28 10.72 8.28
N LEU A 58 2.40 10.67 7.55
CA LEU A 58 3.75 10.85 8.11
C LEU A 58 3.90 12.22 8.76
N SER A 59 3.43 13.28 8.11
CA SER A 59 3.47 14.63 8.66
C SER A 59 2.70 14.70 9.98
N TRP A 60 1.49 14.14 10.02
CA TRP A 60 0.70 14.08 11.24
C TRP A 60 1.40 13.29 12.36
N LEU A 61 2.07 12.17 12.03
CA LEU A 61 2.82 11.37 13.01
C LEU A 61 4.07 12.07 13.53
N ARG A 62 4.78 12.86 12.68
CA ARG A 62 5.98 13.62 13.08
C ARG A 62 5.67 14.68 14.13
N ASP A 63 4.50 15.29 14.06
CA ASP A 63 4.09 16.36 14.98
C ASP A 63 3.63 15.84 16.35
N ARG A 64 3.57 14.51 16.55
CA ARG A 64 3.06 13.90 17.79
C ARG A 64 4.20 13.57 18.78
N PRO A 65 4.22 14.20 19.96
CA PRO A 65 5.18 13.84 21.00
C PRO A 65 4.94 12.38 21.45
N GLY A 66 6.02 11.62 21.56
CA GLY A 66 5.97 10.20 21.96
C GLY A 66 5.68 9.22 20.83
N VAL A 67 5.44 9.68 19.60
CA VAL A 67 5.34 8.79 18.43
C VAL A 67 6.72 8.64 17.77
N ARG A 68 7.10 7.40 17.48
CA ARG A 68 8.32 7.06 16.74
C ARG A 68 7.97 6.29 15.49
N ILE A 69 8.29 6.87 14.34
CA ILE A 69 8.13 6.24 13.02
C ILE A 69 9.26 5.23 12.82
N ILE A 70 8.92 4.04 12.29
CA ILE A 70 9.88 2.98 11.95
C ILE A 70 10.13 3.03 10.44
N GLY A 71 11.39 3.26 10.05
CA GLY A 71 11.80 3.43 8.66
C GLY A 71 11.92 4.91 8.26
N LEU A 72 11.80 5.19 6.96
CA LEU A 72 11.88 6.55 6.43
C LEU A 72 10.68 7.40 6.91
N SER A 73 10.99 8.59 7.40
CA SER A 73 10.04 9.56 7.97
C SER A 73 9.45 10.53 6.93
N SER A 74 9.75 10.32 5.65
CA SER A 74 9.20 11.07 4.52
C SER A 74 8.96 10.15 3.33
N ALA A 75 7.90 10.44 2.58
CA ALA A 75 7.58 9.82 1.30
C ALA A 75 8.13 10.62 0.10
N ALA A 76 8.73 11.80 0.34
CA ALA A 76 9.08 12.76 -0.72
C ALA A 76 10.13 12.28 -1.75
N THR A 77 10.85 11.21 -1.47
CA THR A 77 11.91 10.70 -2.36
C THR A 77 11.47 9.53 -3.24
N GLY A 78 10.19 9.10 -3.18
CA GLY A 78 9.68 7.93 -3.92
C GLY A 78 10.36 6.61 -3.53
N ALA A 79 11.17 6.62 -2.46
CA ALA A 79 11.96 5.47 -1.99
C ALA A 79 11.22 4.62 -0.94
N ARG A 80 9.94 4.91 -0.71
CA ARG A 80 9.13 4.31 0.36
C ARG A 80 7.91 3.62 -0.23
N VAL A 81 7.60 2.43 0.28
CA VAL A 81 6.31 1.78 0.05
C VAL A 81 5.26 2.49 0.93
N PRO A 82 3.98 2.64 0.52
CA PRO A 82 2.93 3.31 1.30
C PRO A 82 2.51 2.58 2.60
N THR A 83 3.33 1.65 3.11
CA THR A 83 3.12 0.97 4.39
C THR A 83 3.83 1.72 5.52
N ILE A 84 3.07 2.35 6.43
CA ILE A 84 3.62 3.14 7.55
C ILE A 84 3.59 2.32 8.85
N SER A 85 4.77 2.16 9.46
CA SER A 85 4.93 1.51 10.77
C SER A 85 5.36 2.54 11.80
N PHE A 86 4.71 2.58 12.96
CA PHE A 86 5.05 3.48 14.05
C PHE A 86 4.78 2.82 15.41
N VAL A 87 5.41 3.37 16.45
CA VAL A 87 5.14 3.02 17.85
C VAL A 87 4.84 4.29 18.64
N ALA A 88 3.95 4.21 19.62
CA ALA A 88 3.65 5.32 20.53
C ALA A 88 4.10 4.97 21.95
N ALA A 89 4.89 5.85 22.56
CA ALA A 89 5.40 5.67 23.91
C ALA A 89 4.26 5.54 24.92
N GLY A 90 4.34 4.54 25.80
CA GLY A 90 3.33 4.29 26.81
C GLY A 90 2.03 3.66 26.30
N LEU A 91 1.94 3.32 25.01
CA LEU A 91 0.76 2.64 24.44
C LEU A 91 1.15 1.31 23.80
N MET A 92 0.41 0.26 24.15
CA MET A 92 0.44 -1.02 23.44
C MET A 92 -0.18 -0.82 22.05
N SER A 93 0.49 -1.30 20.99
CA SER A 93 0.02 -1.15 19.61
C SER A 93 -1.38 -1.74 19.40
N GLU A 94 -1.72 -2.82 20.11
CA GLU A 94 -3.06 -3.41 20.10
C GLU A 94 -4.14 -2.40 20.57
N ALA A 95 -3.85 -1.62 21.61
CA ALA A 95 -4.78 -0.63 22.13
C ALA A 95 -5.05 0.50 21.13
N ILE A 96 -4.06 0.82 20.28
CA ILE A 96 -4.23 1.78 19.18
C ILE A 96 -5.17 1.19 18.12
N VAL A 97 -4.92 -0.05 17.70
CA VAL A 97 -5.77 -0.72 16.69
C VAL A 97 -7.21 -0.84 17.16
N ARG A 98 -7.46 -1.30 18.39
CA ARG A 98 -8.82 -1.44 18.92
C ARG A 98 -9.58 -0.10 18.99
N ARG A 99 -8.87 1.00 19.27
CA ARG A 99 -9.48 2.34 19.28
C ARG A 99 -9.83 2.83 17.88
N VAL A 100 -8.96 2.54 16.90
CA VAL A 100 -9.13 2.99 15.52
C VAL A 100 -10.16 2.14 14.77
N ASP A 101 -10.26 0.85 15.09
CA ASP A 101 -11.26 -0.08 14.56
C ASP A 101 -12.69 0.38 14.88
N ALA A 102 -12.93 0.96 16.07
CA ALA A 102 -14.22 1.54 16.44
C ALA A 102 -14.65 2.71 15.53
N HIS A 103 -13.72 3.31 14.78
CA HIS A 103 -13.98 4.36 13.79
C HIS A 103 -14.08 3.81 12.36
N GLY A 104 -14.09 2.49 12.16
CA GLY A 104 -14.14 1.86 10.84
C GLY A 104 -12.84 1.93 10.06
N ILE A 105 -11.72 2.23 10.72
CA ILE A 105 -10.40 2.35 10.10
C ILE A 105 -9.60 1.08 10.39
N GLY A 106 -9.34 0.29 9.35
CA GLY A 106 -8.61 -0.98 9.46
C GLY A 106 -7.10 -0.80 9.47
N ILE A 107 -6.50 -0.64 10.65
CA ILE A 107 -5.05 -0.73 10.84
C ILE A 107 -4.66 -2.06 11.48
N ARG A 108 -3.44 -2.54 11.22
CA ARG A 108 -2.93 -3.81 11.78
C ARG A 108 -1.79 -3.55 12.75
N PHE A 109 -1.71 -4.38 13.78
CA PHE A 109 -0.55 -4.47 14.68
C PHE A 109 0.09 -5.86 14.57
N GLY A 110 1.39 -5.93 14.75
CA GLY A 110 2.18 -7.17 14.67
C GLY A 110 3.54 -6.95 14.02
N ASP A 111 4.33 -8.01 13.93
CA ASP A 111 5.72 -7.93 13.45
C ASP A 111 5.84 -7.83 11.92
N PHE A 112 4.75 -7.67 11.17
CA PHE A 112 4.74 -7.62 9.68
C PHE A 112 5.63 -8.73 9.06
N TYR A 113 5.47 -9.97 9.53
CA TYR A 113 6.30 -11.14 9.16
C TYR A 113 7.80 -11.06 9.50
N ALA A 114 8.26 -10.07 10.27
CA ALA A 114 9.63 -9.96 10.75
C ALA A 114 9.86 -10.70 12.08
N ARG A 115 9.33 -11.92 12.23
CA ARG A 115 9.83 -12.84 13.25
C ARG A 115 11.16 -13.40 12.77
N ARG A 116 12.25 -12.78 13.21
CA ARG A 116 13.57 -13.39 13.12
C ARG A 116 13.65 -14.45 14.23
N LEU A 117 13.63 -15.72 13.83
CA LEU A 117 14.04 -16.85 14.69
C LEU A 117 15.53 -16.73 15.02
#